data_AF-A0A9P7SKP7-F1
#
_entry.id   AF-A0A9P7SKP7-F1
#
_cell.length_a   1.000
_cell.length_b   1.000
_cell.length_c   1.000
_cell.angle_alpha   90.00
_cell.angle_beta   90.00
_cell.angle_gamma   90.00
#
_symmetry.space_group_name_H-M   'P 1'
#
loop_
_entity.id
_entity.type
_entity.pdbx_description
1 polymer ?
#
loop_
_entity_poly.entity_id
_entity_poly.type
_entity_poly.pdbx_seq_one_letter_code
_entity_poly.pdbx_strand_id
1 'polypeptide(L)'
;MSDDEADRELLELLRQHMEGQSPVQQDPDTGVLESAEYVYNQGVDVAIDMQATKQAAETIFSQMQLKKYSTATWSQHELHPKAKDESTVAFIFTMDLLNFSFWSELPAEERFCIDFRGKQWTGYWSLVAAMQRALEEDIPITDPHYWQNEEECTMESLRHIFRSATDEEMPLLGERLACLRESGKVLQE
;
A
#
# COMPACT_ATOMS: atom_id res chain seq x y z
N MET A 1 24.92 -25.91 15.06
CA MET A 1 24.72 -27.27 14.53
C MET A 1 23.57 -27.88 15.32
N SER A 2 22.34 -27.60 14.90
CA SER A 2 21.11 -28.16 15.46
C SER A 2 20.41 -28.83 14.30
N ASP A 3 20.72 -30.11 14.10
CA ASP A 3 20.23 -30.98 13.00
C ASP A 3 18.75 -31.40 13.20
N ASP A 4 17.91 -30.53 13.76
CA ASP A 4 16.55 -30.87 14.21
C ASP A 4 15.48 -29.98 13.57
N GLU A 5 15.82 -29.28 12.48
CA GLU A 5 14.84 -28.56 11.68
C GLU A 5 14.38 -29.45 10.54
N ALA A 6 13.13 -29.93 10.63
CA ALA A 6 12.58 -30.81 9.61
C ALA A 6 12.61 -30.12 8.24
N ASP A 7 13.26 -30.78 7.28
CA ASP A 7 13.37 -30.31 5.90
C ASP A 7 11.96 -30.19 5.29
N ARG A 8 11.52 -28.95 5.10
CA ARG A 8 10.18 -28.62 4.61
C ARG A 8 9.98 -29.07 3.17
N GLU A 9 11.05 -29.12 2.37
CA GLU A 9 10.99 -29.63 1.00
C GLU A 9 10.79 -31.15 1.01
N LEU A 10 11.46 -31.87 1.92
CA LEU A 10 11.24 -33.30 2.10
C LEU A 10 9.83 -33.62 2.60
N LEU A 11 9.29 -32.82 3.53
CA LEU A 11 7.91 -32.98 4.02
C LEU A 11 6.88 -32.75 2.91
N GLU A 12 7.09 -31.73 2.08
CA GLU A 12 6.22 -31.44 0.94
C GLU A 12 6.28 -32.54 -0.12
N LEU A 13 7.47 -33.07 -0.40
CA LEU A 13 7.67 -34.19 -1.31
C LEU A 13 7.02 -35.48 -0.81
N LEU A 14 7.10 -35.76 0.50
CA LEU A 14 6.42 -36.89 1.13
C LEU A 14 4.89 -36.73 1.11
N ARG A 15 4.38 -35.52 1.31
CA ARG A 15 2.95 -35.20 1.23
C ARG A 15 2.40 -35.44 -0.18
N GLN A 16 3.10 -34.95 -1.22
CA GLN A 16 2.76 -35.18 -2.62
C GLN A 16 2.77 -36.66 -3.01
N HIS A 17 3.68 -37.45 -2.42
CA HIS A 17 3.77 -38.88 -2.67
C HIS A 17 2.66 -39.69 -1.98
N MET A 18 2.26 -39.30 -0.76
CA MET A 18 1.27 -40.04 0.03
C MET A 18 -0.19 -39.64 -0.25
N GLU A 19 -0.47 -38.37 -0.51
CA GLU A 19 -1.83 -37.85 -0.67
C GLU A 19 -2.27 -37.77 -2.15
N GLY A 20 -1.37 -38.11 -3.08
CA GLY A 20 -1.54 -37.82 -4.50
C GLY A 20 -1.36 -36.31 -4.77
N GLN A 21 -1.10 -35.95 -6.03
CA GLN A 21 -1.01 -34.54 -6.41
C GLN A 21 -2.33 -33.85 -6.07
N SER A 22 -2.35 -33.08 -4.98
CA SER A 22 -3.30 -31.97 -4.86
C SER A 22 -3.15 -31.16 -6.14
N PRO A 23 -4.24 -30.72 -6.79
CA PRO A 23 -4.11 -29.80 -7.91
C PRO A 23 -3.35 -28.61 -7.36
N VAL A 24 -2.08 -28.50 -7.74
CA VAL A 24 -1.27 -27.33 -7.45
C VAL A 24 -2.05 -26.21 -8.11
N GLN A 25 -2.79 -25.45 -7.33
CA GLN A 25 -3.14 -24.11 -7.75
C GLN A 25 -1.79 -23.47 -7.98
N GLN A 26 -1.38 -23.39 -9.24
CA GLN A 26 -0.24 -22.59 -9.61
C GLN A 26 -0.59 -21.20 -9.12
N ASP A 27 0.13 -20.76 -8.09
CA ASP A 27 0.01 -19.38 -7.65
C ASP A 27 0.20 -18.51 -8.89
N PRO A 28 -0.67 -17.51 -9.10
CA PRO A 28 -0.57 -16.66 -10.27
C PRO A 28 0.83 -16.06 -10.34
N ASP A 29 1.55 -16.34 -11.43
CA ASP A 29 2.88 -15.79 -11.65
C ASP A 29 2.74 -14.31 -12.01
N THR A 30 3.34 -13.47 -11.17
CA THR A 30 3.34 -12.01 -11.32
C THR A 30 4.59 -11.52 -12.08
N GLY A 31 5.53 -12.40 -12.42
CA GLY A 31 6.84 -12.05 -13.00
C GLY A 31 7.79 -11.34 -12.04
N VAL A 32 7.36 -11.08 -10.80
CA VAL A 32 8.13 -10.34 -9.79
C VAL A 32 9.37 -11.13 -9.37
N LEU A 33 9.27 -12.45 -9.17
CA LEU A 33 10.40 -13.28 -8.76
C LEU A 33 11.46 -13.35 -9.85
N GLU A 34 11.08 -13.56 -11.11
CA GLU A 34 11.99 -13.55 -12.26
C GLU A 34 12.73 -12.21 -12.37
N SER A 35 11.98 -11.10 -12.28
CA SER A 35 12.55 -9.75 -12.37
C SER A 35 13.49 -9.44 -11.21
N ALA A 36 13.13 -9.84 -9.99
CA ALA A 36 13.95 -9.65 -8.79
C ALA A 36 15.21 -10.53 -8.81
N GLU A 37 15.12 -11.75 -9.33
CA GLU A 37 16.26 -12.66 -9.48
C GLU A 37 17.34 -12.06 -10.39
N TYR A 38 16.95 -11.42 -11.50
CA TYR A 38 17.89 -10.72 -12.37
C TYR A 38 18.69 -9.66 -11.60
N VAL A 39 18.01 -8.81 -10.81
CA VAL A 39 18.66 -7.77 -10.01
C VAL A 39 19.58 -8.38 -8.95
N TYR A 40 19.11 -9.43 -8.26
CA TYR A 40 19.90 -10.14 -7.25
C TYR A 40 21.20 -10.71 -7.83
N ASN A 41 21.11 -11.41 -8.96
CA ASN A 41 22.26 -12.05 -9.61
C ASN A 41 23.29 -11.05 -10.17
N GLN A 42 22.89 -9.79 -10.40
CA GLN A 42 23.78 -8.72 -10.88
C GLN A 42 24.28 -7.81 -9.75
N GLY A 43 23.84 -8.01 -8.50
CA GLY A 43 24.28 -7.22 -7.35
C GLY A 43 25.75 -7.43 -7.02
N VAL A 44 26.52 -6.35 -6.89
CA VAL A 44 27.96 -6.39 -6.51
C VAL A 44 28.17 -5.88 -5.09
N ASP A 45 27.57 -4.73 -4.76
CA ASP A 45 27.79 -4.04 -3.48
C ASP A 45 26.77 -4.41 -2.39
N VAL A 46 25.69 -5.13 -2.76
CA VAL A 46 24.59 -5.50 -1.88
C VAL A 46 24.26 -6.97 -2.07
N ALA A 47 24.09 -7.70 -0.98
CA ALA A 47 23.69 -9.10 -0.96
C ALA A 47 22.59 -9.33 0.09
N ILE A 48 21.71 -10.30 -0.16
CA ILE A 48 20.67 -10.69 0.79
C ILE A 48 21.27 -11.66 1.80
N ASP A 49 21.17 -11.33 3.08
CA ASP A 49 21.44 -12.28 4.16
C ASP A 49 20.20 -13.17 4.36
N MET A 50 20.25 -14.37 3.76
CA MET A 50 19.15 -15.33 3.83
C MET A 50 18.86 -15.80 5.26
N GLN A 51 19.88 -15.88 6.11
CA GLN A 51 19.70 -16.31 7.50
C GLN A 51 19.01 -15.22 8.32
N ALA A 52 19.49 -13.98 8.23
CA ALA A 52 18.87 -12.85 8.91
C ALA A 52 17.45 -12.59 8.40
N THR A 53 17.20 -12.78 7.10
CA THR A 53 15.86 -12.65 6.51
C THR A 53 14.88 -13.66 7.12
N LYS A 54 15.28 -14.93 7.27
CA LYS A 54 14.45 -15.96 7.92
C LYS A 54 14.18 -15.62 9.38
N GLN A 55 15.20 -15.19 10.13
CA GLN A 55 15.03 -14.78 11.54
C GLN A 55 14.09 -13.58 11.70
N ALA A 56 14.18 -12.60 10.80
CA ALA A 56 13.27 -11.46 10.77
C ALA A 56 11.83 -11.91 10.48
N ALA A 57 11.63 -12.80 9.50
CA ALA A 57 10.32 -13.35 9.18
C ALA A 57 9.70 -14.12 10.36
N GLU A 58 10.47 -14.97 11.04
CA GLU A 58 10.04 -15.68 12.25
C GLU A 58 9.66 -14.72 13.39
N THR A 59 10.45 -13.67 13.57
CA THR A 59 10.18 -12.64 14.58
C THR A 59 8.88 -11.91 14.28
N ILE A 60 8.69 -11.45 13.03
CA ILE A 60 7.47 -10.77 12.59
C ILE A 60 6.27 -11.69 12.77
N PHE A 61 6.35 -12.94 12.30
CA PHE A 61 5.28 -13.91 12.42
C PHE A 61 4.89 -14.15 13.88
N SER A 62 5.87 -14.38 14.75
CA SER A 62 5.64 -14.57 16.18
C SER A 62 4.95 -13.35 16.81
N GLN A 63 5.37 -12.14 16.45
CA GLN A 63 4.75 -10.91 16.94
C GLN A 63 3.32 -10.73 16.41
N MET A 64 3.05 -11.09 15.15
CA MET A 64 1.70 -11.04 14.58
C MET A 64 0.75 -11.98 15.33
N GLN A 65 1.20 -13.20 15.68
CA GLN A 65 0.40 -14.14 16.47
C GLN A 65 0.15 -13.62 17.89
N LEU A 66 1.19 -13.16 18.57
CA LEU A 66 1.10 -12.64 19.95
C LEU A 66 0.16 -11.43 20.04
N LYS A 67 0.23 -10.51 19.09
CA LYS A 67 -0.60 -9.30 19.03
C LYS A 67 -1.97 -9.54 18.39
N LYS A 68 -2.25 -10.76 17.92
CA LYS A 68 -3.45 -11.10 17.15
C LYS A 68 -3.67 -10.14 15.99
N TYR A 69 -2.59 -9.76 15.31
CA TYR A 69 -2.63 -8.86 14.18
C TYR A 69 -3.41 -9.51 13.04
N SER A 70 -4.40 -8.80 12.52
CA SER A 70 -5.26 -9.29 11.44
C SER A 70 -5.72 -8.12 10.58
N THR A 71 -6.41 -8.40 9.48
CA THR A 71 -7.06 -7.36 8.66
C THR A 71 -8.07 -6.54 9.46
N ALA A 72 -8.63 -7.08 10.56
CA ALA A 72 -9.47 -6.34 11.48
C ALA A 72 -8.72 -5.24 12.25
N THR A 73 -7.40 -5.32 12.36
CA THR A 73 -6.56 -4.28 12.98
C THR A 73 -6.50 -3.03 12.12
N TRP A 74 -6.52 -3.17 10.78
CA TRP A 74 -6.50 -2.03 9.85
C TRP A 74 -7.72 -1.12 10.07
N SER A 75 -8.92 -1.70 10.20
CA SER A 75 -10.16 -0.95 10.41
C SER A 75 -10.24 -0.27 11.80
N GLN A 76 -9.28 -0.49 12.70
CA GLN A 76 -9.27 0.17 14.01
C GLN A 76 -8.82 1.64 13.91
N HIS A 77 -7.96 1.99 12.94
CA HIS A 77 -7.44 3.35 12.81
C HIS A 77 -8.55 4.36 12.45
N GLU A 78 -8.58 5.51 13.12
CA GLU A 78 -9.68 6.48 13.04
C GLU A 78 -9.98 7.01 11.63
N LEU A 79 -8.96 7.09 10.77
CA LEU A 79 -9.09 7.57 9.40
C LEU A 79 -9.45 6.49 8.38
N HIS A 80 -9.44 5.20 8.74
CA HIS A 80 -9.83 4.16 7.80
C HIS A 80 -11.35 4.00 7.75
N PRO A 81 -11.94 3.73 6.56
CA PRO A 81 -13.33 3.35 6.43
C PRO A 81 -13.70 2.22 7.40
N LYS A 82 -14.89 2.35 8.02
CA LYS A 82 -15.41 1.36 8.97
C LYS A 82 -16.37 0.38 8.33
N ALA A 83 -16.96 0.77 7.21
CA ALA A 83 -17.77 -0.11 6.39
C ALA A 83 -16.92 -1.24 5.80
N LYS A 84 -17.60 -2.26 5.27
CA LYS A 84 -16.99 -3.39 4.57
C LYS A 84 -17.75 -3.67 3.28
N ASP A 85 -17.99 -2.59 2.55
CA ASP A 85 -18.73 -2.56 1.30
C ASP A 85 -17.83 -2.06 0.16
N GLU A 86 -18.43 -1.91 -1.02
CA GLU A 86 -17.75 -1.44 -2.23
C GLU A 86 -17.06 -0.08 -2.04
N SER A 87 -17.62 0.82 -1.23
CA SER A 87 -16.99 2.12 -0.95
C SER A 87 -15.65 1.98 -0.22
N THR A 88 -15.52 0.95 0.62
CA THR A 88 -14.26 0.66 1.32
C THR A 88 -13.21 0.13 0.35
N VAL A 89 -13.61 -0.69 -0.63
CA VAL A 89 -12.72 -1.17 -1.68
C VAL A 89 -12.26 -0.02 -2.57
N ALA A 90 -13.19 0.84 -3.00
CA ALA A 90 -12.86 2.04 -3.78
C ALA A 90 -11.89 2.95 -3.03
N PHE A 91 -12.12 3.18 -1.73
CA PHE A 91 -11.21 3.96 -0.90
C PHE A 91 -9.81 3.35 -0.83
N ILE A 92 -9.69 2.05 -0.56
CA ILE A 92 -8.39 1.35 -0.48
C ILE A 92 -7.67 1.45 -1.83
N PHE A 93 -8.38 1.20 -2.93
CA PHE A 93 -7.81 1.26 -4.26
C PHE A 93 -7.26 2.66 -4.59
N THR A 94 -8.05 3.72 -4.39
CA THR A 94 -7.59 5.10 -4.60
C THR A 94 -6.43 5.46 -3.68
N MET A 95 -6.49 5.06 -2.41
CA MET A 95 -5.43 5.30 -1.45
C MET A 95 -4.12 4.67 -1.92
N ASP A 96 -4.16 3.40 -2.35
CA ASP A 96 -2.98 2.68 -2.81
C ASP A 96 -2.39 3.28 -4.10
N LEU A 97 -3.22 3.77 -5.03
CA LEU A 97 -2.74 4.50 -6.21
C LEU A 97 -1.93 5.76 -5.84
N LEU A 98 -2.30 6.42 -4.75
CA LEU A 98 -1.75 7.71 -4.35
C LEU A 98 -0.67 7.63 -3.26
N ASN A 99 -0.41 6.42 -2.74
CA ASN A 99 0.45 6.17 -1.58
C ASN A 99 1.94 6.13 -1.95
N PHE A 100 2.46 7.22 -2.51
CA PHE A 100 3.88 7.33 -2.86
C PHE A 100 4.42 8.73 -2.58
N SER A 101 5.72 8.84 -2.31
CA SER A 101 6.44 10.11 -2.12
C SER A 101 5.86 11.04 -1.03
N PHE A 102 6.26 10.80 0.22
CA PHE A 102 5.98 11.65 1.38
C PHE A 102 7.26 12.24 2.01
N TRP A 103 8.36 12.18 1.28
CA TRP A 103 9.65 12.69 1.74
C TRP A 103 9.70 14.20 1.53
N SER A 104 10.32 14.90 2.47
CA SER A 104 10.56 16.34 2.39
C SER A 104 11.95 16.64 2.92
N GLU A 105 12.62 17.59 2.27
CA GLU A 105 13.92 18.14 2.71
C GLU A 105 13.74 19.21 3.79
N LEU A 106 12.51 19.69 4.01
CA LEU A 106 12.21 20.74 4.99
C LEU A 106 12.25 20.22 6.44
N PRO A 107 12.43 21.11 7.43
CA PRO A 107 12.22 20.81 8.85
C PRO A 107 10.79 20.29 9.12
N ALA A 108 10.61 19.49 10.16
CA ALA A 108 9.37 18.75 10.41
C ALA A 108 8.11 19.64 10.51
N GLU A 109 8.26 20.86 11.03
CA GLU A 109 7.24 21.88 11.20
C GLU A 109 6.77 22.55 9.90
N GLU A 110 7.58 22.48 8.84
CA GLU A 110 7.29 23.08 7.54
C GLU A 110 6.79 22.06 6.52
N ARG A 111 6.89 20.76 6.84
CA ARG A 111 6.54 19.68 5.89
C ARG A 111 5.06 19.66 5.56
N PHE A 112 4.74 19.08 4.42
CA PHE A 112 3.39 18.79 3.99
C PHE A 112 2.62 18.05 5.09
N CYS A 113 1.49 18.62 5.49
CA CYS A 113 0.66 18.07 6.54
C CYS A 113 -0.80 18.47 6.35
N ILE A 114 -1.71 17.69 6.93
CA ILE A 114 -3.14 17.92 6.81
C ILE A 114 -3.74 18.09 8.20
N ASP A 115 -4.34 19.25 8.44
CA ASP A 115 -5.23 19.44 9.59
C ASP A 115 -6.60 18.85 9.28
N PHE A 116 -7.00 17.86 10.07
CA PHE A 116 -8.29 17.20 9.93
C PHE A 116 -8.80 16.72 11.29
N ARG A 117 -10.06 17.07 11.60
CA ARG A 117 -10.74 16.76 12.86
C ARG A 117 -9.95 17.18 14.12
N GLY A 118 -9.32 18.36 14.07
CA GLY A 118 -8.57 18.94 15.19
C GLY A 118 -7.21 18.30 15.46
N LYS A 119 -6.69 17.53 14.50
CA LYS A 119 -5.37 16.87 14.57
C LYS A 119 -4.60 17.10 13.27
N GLN A 120 -3.30 17.32 13.42
CA GLN A 120 -2.37 17.42 12.30
C GLN A 120 -1.86 16.03 11.91
N TRP A 121 -1.90 15.74 10.62
CA TRP A 121 -1.52 14.46 10.04
C TRP A 121 -0.34 14.61 9.08
N THR A 122 0.60 13.68 9.16
CA THR A 122 1.87 13.71 8.40
C THR A 122 2.15 12.36 7.75
N GLY A 123 3.02 12.33 6.74
CA GLY A 123 3.40 11.11 6.05
C GLY A 123 2.19 10.42 5.40
N TYR A 124 2.15 9.09 5.45
CA TYR A 124 1.00 8.32 4.94
C TYR A 124 -0.36 8.81 5.48
N TRP A 125 -0.44 9.21 6.75
CA TRP A 125 -1.71 9.62 7.34
C TRP A 125 -2.24 10.94 6.80
N SER A 126 -1.38 11.82 6.25
CA SER A 126 -1.84 13.05 5.61
C SER A 126 -2.62 12.77 4.32
N LEU A 127 -2.22 11.76 3.55
CA LEU A 127 -2.99 11.28 2.39
C LEU A 127 -4.38 10.80 2.81
N VAL A 128 -4.44 9.90 3.79
CA VAL A 128 -5.73 9.34 4.25
C VAL A 128 -6.63 10.44 4.82
N ALA A 129 -6.06 11.40 5.56
CA ALA A 129 -6.80 12.54 6.08
C ALA A 129 -7.35 13.45 4.96
N ALA A 130 -6.56 13.73 3.91
CA ALA A 130 -7.01 14.51 2.76
C ALA A 130 -8.14 13.82 2.00
N MET A 131 -8.07 12.51 1.79
CA MET A 131 -9.13 11.74 1.15
C MET A 131 -10.43 11.74 1.96
N GLN A 132 -10.34 11.51 3.28
CA GLN A 132 -11.51 11.58 4.16
C GLN A 132 -12.13 12.99 4.16
N ARG A 133 -11.30 14.03 4.22
CA ARG A 133 -11.76 15.42 4.14
C ARG A 133 -12.46 15.72 2.82
N ALA A 134 -11.93 15.23 1.70
CA ALA A 134 -12.58 15.39 0.39
C ALA A 134 -13.96 14.73 0.35
N LEU A 135 -14.10 13.51 0.89
CA LEU A 135 -15.38 12.82 1.00
C LEU A 135 -16.37 13.55 1.93
N GLU A 136 -15.91 14.15 3.03
CA GLU A 136 -16.74 14.99 3.89
C GLU A 136 -17.15 16.32 3.23
N GLU A 137 -16.40 16.79 2.23
CA GLU A 137 -16.69 17.96 1.40
C GLU A 137 -17.50 17.62 0.14
N ASP A 138 -18.09 16.42 0.08
CA ASP A 138 -18.87 15.90 -1.05
C ASP A 138 -18.07 15.79 -2.37
N ILE A 139 -16.74 15.70 -2.29
CA ILE A 139 -15.88 15.47 -3.45
C ILE A 139 -15.69 13.96 -3.63
N PRO A 140 -16.13 13.36 -4.76
CA PRO A 140 -16.07 11.92 -4.99
C PRO A 140 -14.67 11.46 -5.41
N ILE A 141 -13.64 11.71 -4.58
CA ILE A 141 -12.24 11.42 -4.87
C ILE A 141 -11.95 9.92 -5.06
N THR A 142 -12.86 9.03 -4.65
CA THR A 142 -12.73 7.58 -4.85
C THR A 142 -13.47 7.06 -6.09
N ASP A 143 -14.11 7.94 -6.87
CA ASP A 143 -14.86 7.56 -8.07
C ASP A 143 -14.01 7.70 -9.35
N PRO A 144 -13.79 6.62 -10.11
CA PRO A 144 -13.11 6.67 -11.40
C PRO A 144 -13.74 7.63 -12.42
N HIS A 145 -15.05 7.86 -12.38
CA HIS A 145 -15.71 8.82 -13.29
C HIS A 145 -15.28 10.25 -12.99
N TYR A 146 -15.21 10.60 -11.70
CA TYR A 146 -14.64 11.88 -11.28
C TYR A 146 -13.19 11.98 -11.74
N TRP A 147 -12.40 10.91 -11.62
CA TRP A 147 -11.03 10.90 -12.16
C TRP A 147 -10.94 11.01 -13.67
N GLN A 148 -11.98 10.87 -14.48
CA GLN A 148 -11.89 11.14 -15.92
C GLN A 148 -12.44 12.51 -16.29
N ASN A 149 -13.19 13.14 -15.40
CA ASN A 149 -13.79 14.44 -15.65
C ASN A 149 -12.73 15.55 -15.61
N GLU A 150 -12.35 16.04 -16.79
CA GLU A 150 -11.37 17.13 -16.93
C GLU A 150 -11.88 18.49 -16.45
N GLU A 151 -13.19 18.66 -16.26
CA GLU A 151 -13.79 19.89 -15.73
C GLU A 151 -13.86 19.88 -14.19
N GLU A 152 -14.15 18.72 -13.60
CA GLU A 152 -14.31 18.59 -12.13
C GLU A 152 -13.01 18.21 -11.41
N CYS A 153 -12.25 17.26 -11.96
CA CYS A 153 -11.02 16.76 -11.36
C CYS A 153 -9.80 17.42 -12.00
N THR A 154 -9.67 18.73 -11.80
CA THR A 154 -8.55 19.53 -12.30
C THR A 154 -7.36 19.54 -11.35
N MET A 155 -6.23 20.10 -11.78
CA MET A 155 -5.11 20.40 -10.88
C MET A 155 -5.50 21.33 -9.73
N GLU A 156 -6.42 22.27 -9.95
CA GLU A 156 -6.94 23.14 -8.89
C GLU A 156 -7.78 22.37 -7.88
N SER A 157 -8.64 21.48 -8.38
CA SER A 157 -9.43 20.55 -7.57
C SER A 157 -8.53 19.67 -6.69
N LEU A 158 -7.45 19.11 -7.25
CA LEU A 158 -6.46 18.32 -6.50
C LEU A 158 -5.70 19.15 -5.47
N ARG A 159 -5.29 20.39 -5.81
CA ARG A 159 -4.69 21.31 -4.83
C ARG A 159 -5.64 21.59 -3.69
N HIS A 160 -6.94 21.72 -3.96
CA HIS A 160 -7.95 21.90 -2.92
C HIS A 160 -8.11 20.66 -2.04
N ILE A 161 -8.22 19.46 -2.63
CA ILE A 161 -8.30 18.19 -1.90
C ILE A 161 -7.09 18.03 -0.97
N PHE A 162 -5.89 18.19 -1.53
CA PHE A 162 -4.62 17.99 -0.85
C PHE A 162 -4.04 19.26 -0.23
N ARG A 163 -4.85 20.31 0.00
CA ARG A 163 -4.35 21.56 0.58
C ARG A 163 -3.73 21.32 1.95
N SER A 164 -2.46 21.73 2.08
CA SER A 164 -1.64 21.56 3.28
C SER A 164 -2.05 22.56 4.37
N ALA A 165 -1.71 22.25 5.62
CA ALA A 165 -1.71 23.22 6.72
C ALA A 165 -0.39 24.01 6.82
N THR A 166 0.61 23.67 6.00
CA THR A 166 1.88 24.39 5.81
C THR A 166 1.99 24.94 4.38
N ASP A 167 3.09 25.64 4.09
CA ASP A 167 3.36 26.17 2.75
C ASP A 167 3.87 25.08 1.76
N GLU A 168 4.31 23.93 2.25
CA GLU A 168 4.69 22.81 1.37
C GLU A 168 3.44 22.15 0.78
N GLU A 169 3.32 22.14 -0.55
CA GLU A 169 2.26 21.42 -1.28
C GLU A 169 2.48 19.90 -1.22
N MET A 170 1.42 19.13 -1.50
CA MET A 170 1.54 17.68 -1.68
C MET A 170 2.60 17.39 -2.76
N PRO A 171 3.67 16.64 -2.44
CA PRO A 171 4.70 16.30 -3.42
C PRO A 171 4.09 15.58 -4.62
N LEU A 172 4.64 15.74 -5.83
CA LEU A 172 4.22 14.99 -7.04
C LEU A 172 2.70 14.98 -7.29
N LEU A 173 2.06 16.14 -7.15
CA LEU A 173 0.61 16.26 -7.33
C LEU A 173 0.16 16.00 -8.78
N GLY A 174 0.99 16.38 -9.77
CA GLY A 174 0.72 16.12 -11.19
C GLY A 174 0.77 14.63 -11.54
N GLU A 175 1.75 13.92 -10.98
CA GLU A 175 1.91 12.47 -11.15
C GLU A 175 0.77 11.70 -10.48
N ARG A 176 0.27 12.19 -9.34
CA ARG A 176 -0.95 11.65 -8.71
C ARG A 176 -2.16 11.81 -9.62
N LEU A 177 -2.35 12.98 -10.24
CA LEU A 177 -3.42 13.18 -11.20
C LEU A 177 -3.29 12.22 -12.40
N ALA A 178 -2.08 12.11 -12.95
CA ALA A 178 -1.79 11.21 -14.07
C ALA A 178 -2.10 9.75 -13.72
N CYS A 179 -1.71 9.30 -12.52
CA CYS A 179 -2.01 7.95 -12.02
C CYS A 179 -3.51 7.68 -11.91
N LEU A 180 -4.30 8.65 -11.41
CA LEU A 180 -5.76 8.55 -11.38
C LEU A 180 -6.35 8.50 -12.80
N ARG A 181 -5.85 9.33 -13.73
CA ARG A 181 -6.27 9.33 -15.14
C ARG A 181 -5.98 8.01 -15.84
N GLU A 182 -4.80 7.45 -15.64
CA GLU A 182 -4.42 6.18 -16.25
C GLU A 182 -5.26 5.04 -15.69
N SER A 183 -5.35 4.95 -14.37
CA SER A 183 -6.13 3.90 -13.69
C SER A 183 -7.61 3.96 -14.05
N GLY A 184 -8.18 5.17 -14.12
CA GLY A 184 -9.58 5.34 -14.51
C GLY A 184 -9.86 4.95 -15.96
N LYS A 185 -8.88 5.05 -16.88
CA LYS A 185 -9.03 4.56 -18.26
C LYS A 185 -9.11 3.04 -18.27
N VAL A 186 -8.19 2.38 -17.57
CA VAL A 186 -8.14 0.92 -17.46
C VAL A 186 -9.41 0.35 -16.83
N LEU A 187 -9.99 1.03 -15.83
CA LEU A 187 -11.24 0.59 -15.19
C LEU A 187 -12.49 0.73 -16.09
N GLN A 188 -12.42 1.50 -17.17
CA GLN A 188 -13.51 1.68 -18.13
C GLN A 188 -13.39 0.80 -19.39
N GLU A 189 -12.28 0.06 -19.53
CA GLU A 189 -12.06 -0.92 -20.62
C GLU A 189 -12.83 -2.23 -20.40
#